data_AF-A0A2S8PU37-F1
#
_entry.id   AF-A0A2S8PU37-F1
#
_cell.length_a   1.000
_cell.length_b   1.000
_cell.length_c   1.000
_cell.angle_alpha   90.00
_cell.angle_beta   90.00
_cell.angle_gamma   90.00
#
_symmetry.space_group_name_H-M   'P 1'
#
loop_
_entity.id
_entity.type
_entity.pdbx_description
1 polymer ?
#
loop_
_entity_poly.entity_id
_entity_poly.type
_entity_poly.pdbx_seq_one_letter_code
_entity_poly.pdbx_strand_id
1 'polypeptide(L)'
;MSNNISIYDTNVLVQVVPNLMTSQNFLLDRFFPNVITEDTEKVSIDVDVGKRRMAPFVSPLVEGKVVESRQYQTNTFKPAYIKDKRAPDFRKPIRRQIGERIGGEYTAAEREMLNLQFEMADQIDILNRRLEWMAANALVKSQITVVGEGFPATVIDFGRSSNLTITLSGSDKWPLKVAAGVTNTQPSDDIESWQTLILKESGSVPTDLVFTPSSWKAFRLDTSIKDTAITFPS
;
A
#
# COMPACT_ATOMS: atom_id res chain seq x y z
N MET A 1 39.19 19.47 12.55
CA MET A 1 39.18 20.80 13.19
C MET A 1 38.34 20.70 14.44
N SER A 2 38.96 20.76 15.63
CA SER A 2 38.24 20.73 16.91
C SER A 2 37.60 22.10 17.14
N ASN A 3 36.30 22.22 16.94
CA ASN A 3 35.56 23.41 17.34
C ASN A 3 35.45 23.45 18.87
N ASN A 4 36.40 24.13 19.51
CA ASN A 4 36.28 24.57 20.88
C ASN A 4 35.23 25.67 20.93
N ILE A 5 34.01 25.32 21.32
CA ILE A 5 32.96 26.30 21.60
C ILE A 5 33.37 27.05 22.87
N SER A 6 33.77 28.31 22.72
CA SER A 6 34.11 29.19 23.84
C SER A 6 32.86 29.54 24.65
N ILE A 7 32.97 29.53 25.97
CA ILE A 7 31.90 29.89 26.93
C ILE A 7 31.42 31.35 26.82
N TYR A 8 32.12 32.20 26.06
CA TYR A 8 31.77 33.60 25.84
C TYR A 8 31.20 33.88 24.44
N ASP A 9 31.05 32.85 23.60
CA ASP A 9 30.55 33.01 22.24
C ASP A 9 29.01 32.90 22.23
N THR A 10 28.33 33.95 21.78
CA THR A 10 26.86 34.01 21.78
C THR A 10 26.31 33.20 20.60
N ASN A 11 26.04 31.92 20.80
CA ASN A 11 25.48 31.04 19.77
C ASN A 11 23.94 31.02 19.84
N VAL A 12 23.27 31.27 18.72
CA VAL A 12 21.81 31.25 18.59
C VAL A 12 21.41 30.16 17.60
N LEU A 13 20.48 29.29 17.99
CA LEU A 13 19.89 28.31 17.09
C LEU A 13 18.95 29.02 16.11
N VAL A 14 19.23 28.93 14.80
CA VAL A 14 18.44 29.60 13.76
C VAL A 14 17.19 28.80 13.38
N GLN A 15 17.32 27.49 13.10
CA GLN A 15 16.19 26.63 12.73
C GLN A 15 16.55 25.13 12.84
N VAL A 16 15.54 24.26 12.99
CA VAL A 16 15.66 22.80 12.82
C VAL A 16 15.26 22.40 11.41
N VAL A 17 16.06 21.54 10.78
CA VAL A 17 15.67 20.83 9.56
C VAL A 17 15.05 19.49 9.96
N PRO A 18 13.74 19.27 9.73
CA PRO A 18 13.09 18.01 10.07
C PRO A 18 13.47 16.88 9.11
N ASN A 19 13.27 15.64 9.55
CA ASN A 19 13.40 14.47 8.67
C ASN A 19 12.20 14.43 7.69
N LEU A 20 12.48 14.23 6.40
CA LEU A 20 11.48 14.12 5.35
C LEU A 20 11.04 12.67 5.08
N MET A 21 11.71 11.68 5.67
CA MET A 21 11.39 10.27 5.48
C MET A 21 10.22 9.84 6.37
N THR A 22 9.02 10.37 6.15
CA THR A 22 7.79 9.94 6.81
C THR A 22 7.09 8.82 6.04
N SER A 23 6.15 8.13 6.68
CA SER A 23 5.29 7.13 6.03
C SER A 23 4.41 7.81 4.98
N GLN A 24 4.37 7.25 3.78
CA GLN A 24 3.42 7.63 2.73
C GLN A 24 2.34 6.54 2.65
N ASN A 25 1.07 6.93 2.76
CA ASN A 25 -0.08 6.01 2.87
C ASN A 25 -0.92 5.97 1.59
N PHE A 26 -0.29 6.07 0.42
CA PHE A 26 -1.01 6.21 -0.86
C PHE A 26 -1.95 5.03 -1.13
N LEU A 27 -1.48 3.79 -0.93
CA LEU A 27 -2.28 2.60 -1.22
C LEU A 27 -3.39 2.41 -0.18
N LEU A 28 -3.09 2.66 1.09
CA LEU A 28 -4.09 2.61 2.17
C LEU A 28 -5.21 3.61 1.92
N ASP A 29 -4.88 4.88 1.73
CA ASP A 29 -5.88 5.95 1.60
C ASP A 29 -6.73 5.79 0.34
N ARG A 30 -6.15 5.28 -0.75
CA ARG A 30 -6.84 5.12 -2.04
C ARG A 30 -7.68 3.85 -2.13
N PHE A 31 -7.17 2.71 -1.68
CA PHE A 31 -7.77 1.38 -1.91
C PHE A 31 -8.37 0.75 -0.65
N PHE A 32 -8.01 1.22 0.55
CA PHE A 32 -8.47 0.67 1.83
C PHE A 32 -8.99 1.77 2.80
N PRO A 33 -9.94 2.64 2.39
CA PRO A 33 -10.40 3.76 3.22
C PRO A 33 -11.26 3.33 4.43
N ASN A 34 -11.85 2.13 4.39
CA ASN A 34 -12.78 1.68 5.41
C ASN A 34 -12.02 0.98 6.55
N VAL A 35 -12.29 1.42 7.78
CA VAL A 35 -11.76 0.80 9.00
C VAL A 35 -12.91 0.12 9.74
N ILE A 36 -12.72 -1.15 10.08
CA ILE A 36 -13.65 -1.94 10.89
C ILE A 36 -12.91 -2.40 12.13
N THR A 37 -13.48 -2.14 13.29
CA THR A 37 -12.95 -2.56 14.59
C THR A 37 -13.89 -3.57 15.21
N GLU A 38 -13.34 -4.68 15.67
CA GLU A 38 -14.09 -5.77 16.31
C GLU A 38 -13.50 -6.07 17.68
N ASP A 39 -14.37 -6.40 18.64
CA ASP A 39 -13.96 -6.78 20.00
C ASP A 39 -13.48 -8.23 20.08
N THR A 40 -13.77 -9.03 19.05
CA THR A 40 -13.39 -10.44 19.00
C THR A 40 -12.05 -10.64 18.28
N GLU A 41 -11.36 -11.73 18.60
CA GLU A 41 -10.04 -12.02 18.02
C GLU A 41 -10.09 -12.34 16.51
N LYS A 42 -11.27 -12.68 15.97
CA LYS A 42 -11.43 -13.14 14.59
C LYS A 42 -12.34 -12.20 13.80
N VAL A 43 -11.93 -11.92 12.57
CA VAL A 43 -12.71 -11.16 11.60
C VAL A 43 -13.24 -12.13 10.54
N SER A 44 -14.54 -12.13 10.31
CA SER A 44 -15.18 -12.94 9.25
C SER A 44 -15.52 -12.07 8.06
N ILE A 45 -15.09 -12.48 6.87
CA ILE A 45 -15.41 -11.81 5.61
C ILE A 45 -16.29 -12.74 4.79
N ASP A 46 -17.47 -12.27 4.43
CA ASP A 46 -18.36 -12.95 3.49
C ASP A 46 -18.05 -12.50 2.07
N VAL A 47 -17.69 -13.46 1.21
CA VAL A 47 -17.44 -13.23 -0.20
C VAL A 47 -18.62 -13.79 -1.01
N ASP A 48 -19.36 -12.91 -1.69
CA ASP A 48 -20.39 -13.31 -2.68
C ASP A 48 -19.69 -13.66 -4.00
N VAL A 49 -19.56 -14.95 -4.29
CA VAL A 49 -18.99 -15.43 -5.56
C VAL A 49 -20.10 -15.49 -6.61
N GLY A 50 -20.41 -14.34 -7.18
CA GLY A 50 -21.44 -14.19 -8.21
C GLY A 50 -20.98 -14.70 -9.59
N LYS A 51 -21.66 -15.70 -10.14
CA LYS A 51 -21.52 -16.08 -11.56
C LYS A 51 -22.50 -15.29 -12.42
N ARG A 52 -22.06 -14.84 -13.61
CA ARG A 52 -22.97 -14.27 -14.63
C ARG A 52 -23.88 -15.39 -15.16
N ARG A 53 -25.18 -15.31 -14.86
CA ARG A 53 -26.18 -16.30 -15.27
C ARG A 53 -27.20 -15.64 -16.19
N MET A 54 -27.61 -16.35 -17.24
CA MET A 54 -28.74 -15.96 -18.07
C MET A 54 -29.98 -16.72 -17.63
N ALA A 55 -31.12 -16.04 -17.59
CA ALA A 55 -32.40 -16.69 -17.29
C ALA A 55 -32.75 -17.68 -18.41
N PRO A 56 -33.24 -18.89 -18.09
CA PRO A 56 -33.68 -19.83 -19.11
C PRO A 56 -34.97 -19.34 -19.75
N PHE A 57 -35.07 -19.43 -21.08
CA PHE A 57 -36.36 -19.28 -21.77
C PHE A 57 -37.17 -20.56 -21.58
N VAL A 58 -38.44 -20.42 -21.18
CA VAL A 58 -39.36 -21.54 -20.99
C VAL A 58 -40.68 -21.23 -21.69
N SER A 59 -41.24 -22.25 -22.36
CA SER A 59 -42.55 -22.15 -23.02
C SER A 59 -43.66 -21.94 -21.97
N PRO A 60 -44.69 -21.11 -22.23
CA PRO A 60 -45.78 -20.85 -21.27
C PRO A 60 -46.55 -22.09 -20.82
N LEU A 61 -46.46 -23.18 -21.57
CA LEU A 61 -47.17 -24.45 -21.33
C LEU A 61 -46.37 -25.44 -20.46
N VAL A 62 -45.13 -25.11 -20.10
CA VAL A 62 -44.22 -26.01 -19.36
C VAL A 62 -43.73 -25.30 -18.10
N GLU A 63 -43.61 -26.05 -17.00
CA GLU A 63 -43.10 -25.52 -15.74
C GLU A 63 -41.65 -25.02 -15.86
N GLY A 64 -41.36 -23.91 -15.17
CA GLY A 64 -40.04 -23.27 -15.17
C GLY A 64 -38.95 -24.19 -14.62
N LYS A 65 -37.72 -24.06 -15.16
CA LYS A 65 -36.56 -24.76 -14.60
C LYS A 65 -36.11 -24.07 -13.31
N VAL A 66 -35.85 -24.86 -12.26
CA VAL A 66 -35.27 -24.37 -11.01
C VAL A 66 -33.86 -23.85 -11.28
N VAL A 67 -33.62 -22.59 -10.90
CA VAL A 67 -32.30 -21.96 -10.96
C VAL A 67 -31.72 -21.95 -9.55
N GLU A 68 -30.48 -22.44 -9.39
CA GLU A 68 -29.80 -22.45 -8.09
C GLU A 68 -29.64 -21.03 -7.51
N SER A 69 -29.66 -20.90 -6.18
CA SER A 69 -29.39 -19.64 -5.49
C SER A 69 -27.91 -19.25 -5.56
N ARG A 70 -27.60 -18.00 -5.17
CA ARG A 70 -26.22 -17.53 -5.01
C ARG A 70 -25.60 -18.22 -3.80
N GLN A 71 -24.34 -18.62 -3.93
CA GLN A 71 -23.54 -19.18 -2.84
C GLN A 71 -22.68 -18.06 -2.27
N TYR A 72 -22.59 -17.97 -0.95
CA TYR A 72 -21.65 -17.10 -0.24
C TYR A 72 -20.63 -17.96 0.49
N GLN A 73 -19.39 -17.48 0.58
CA GLN A 73 -18.32 -18.12 1.32
C GLN A 73 -17.91 -17.22 2.48
N THR A 74 -18.02 -17.72 3.70
CA THR A 74 -17.54 -17.04 4.91
C THR A 74 -16.12 -17.49 5.20
N ASN A 75 -15.16 -16.57 5.06
CA ASN A 75 -13.77 -16.80 5.44
C ASN A 75 -13.48 -16.09 6.77
N THR A 76 -13.27 -16.88 7.83
CA THR A 76 -12.86 -16.35 9.14
C THR A 76 -11.34 -16.28 9.23
N PHE A 77 -10.83 -15.11 9.57
CA PHE A 77 -9.41 -14.82 9.66
C PHE A 77 -9.05 -14.25 11.05
N LYS A 78 -7.84 -14.56 11.53
CA LYS A 78 -7.29 -14.01 12.77
C LYS A 78 -6.14 -13.05 12.42
N PRO A 79 -6.31 -11.73 12.60
CA PRO A 79 -5.28 -10.75 12.28
C PRO A 79 -4.01 -10.91 13.10
N ALA A 80 -2.91 -10.50 12.50
CA ALA A 80 -1.61 -10.51 13.15
C ALA A 80 -1.49 -9.33 14.11
N TYR A 81 -0.91 -9.58 15.29
CA TYR A 81 -0.61 -8.52 16.24
C TYR A 81 0.69 -7.79 15.85
N ILE A 82 0.61 -6.46 15.76
CA ILE A 82 1.78 -5.58 15.62
C ILE A 82 1.96 -4.86 16.96
N LYS A 83 3.09 -5.09 17.63
CA LYS A 83 3.40 -4.49 18.93
C LYS A 83 4.82 -3.96 18.92
N ASP A 84 4.98 -2.64 18.80
CA ASP A 84 6.25 -1.96 19.03
C ASP A 84 6.36 -1.57 20.52
N LYS A 85 7.39 -2.05 21.21
CA LYS A 85 7.68 -1.70 22.60
C LYS A 85 9.06 -1.05 22.67
N ARG A 86 9.10 0.17 23.20
CA ARG A 86 10.33 0.94 23.42
C ARG A 86 10.54 1.18 24.90
N ALA A 87 11.80 1.09 25.33
CA ALA A 87 12.17 1.49 26.68
C ALA A 87 12.50 3.00 26.68
N PRO A 88 11.87 3.82 27.52
CA PRO A 88 12.20 5.24 27.60
C PRO A 88 13.62 5.41 28.14
N ASP A 89 14.45 6.19 27.45
CA ASP A 89 15.76 6.58 27.96
C ASP A 89 15.60 7.71 28.99
N PHE A 90 15.84 7.40 30.26
CA PHE A 90 15.74 8.35 31.38
C PHE A 90 16.72 9.53 31.28
N ARG A 91 17.75 9.46 30.44
CA ARG A 91 18.74 10.54 30.25
C ARG A 91 18.34 11.49 29.12
N LYS A 92 17.43 11.09 28.23
CA LYS A 92 16.98 11.87 27.08
C LYS A 92 16.22 13.16 27.48
N PRO A 93 15.37 13.17 28.54
CA PRO A 93 14.72 14.39 29.05
C PRO A 93 15.68 15.39 29.71
N ILE A 94 16.86 14.95 30.14
CA ILE A 94 17.87 15.82 30.79
C ILE A 94 18.68 16.58 29.73
N ARG A 95 18.75 16.06 28.50
CA ARG A 95 19.47 16.67 27.38
C ARG A 95 18.56 17.65 26.64
N ARG A 96 19.17 18.70 26.10
CA ARG A 96 18.49 19.67 25.21
C ARG A 96 17.82 18.93 24.05
N GLN A 97 16.56 19.24 23.77
CA GLN A 97 15.86 18.67 22.62
C GLN A 97 16.26 19.35 21.31
N ILE A 98 16.01 18.68 20.19
CA ILE A 98 16.20 19.27 18.87
C ILE A 98 15.24 20.47 18.72
N GLY A 99 15.76 21.66 18.39
CA GLY A 99 14.94 22.87 18.27
C GLY A 99 14.83 23.73 19.51
N GLU A 100 15.29 23.25 20.67
CA GLU A 100 15.29 24.05 21.89
C GLU A 100 16.42 25.10 21.86
N ARG A 101 16.13 26.30 22.37
CA ARG A 101 17.11 27.40 22.47
C ARG A 101 18.37 26.94 23.21
N ILE A 102 19.52 27.41 22.75
CA ILE A 102 20.79 27.24 23.47
C ILE A 102 20.65 27.98 24.82
N GLY A 103 20.71 27.23 25.92
CA GLY A 103 20.44 27.74 27.28
C GLY A 103 19.22 27.12 27.96
N GLY A 104 18.39 26.37 27.22
CA GLY A 104 17.21 25.70 27.75
C GLY A 104 16.00 26.62 27.84
N GLU A 105 14.84 26.10 27.44
CA GLU A 105 13.56 26.81 27.45
C GLU A 105 12.49 26.00 28.17
N TYR A 106 12.56 24.68 28.08
CA TYR A 106 11.61 23.76 28.68
C TYR A 106 12.08 23.24 30.04
N THR A 107 11.12 22.92 30.90
CA THR A 107 11.34 22.17 32.14
C THR A 107 11.67 20.70 31.83
N ALA A 108 12.26 19.98 32.79
CA ALA A 108 12.55 18.56 32.62
C ALA A 108 11.30 17.71 32.35
N ALA A 109 10.16 18.06 32.98
CA ALA A 109 8.88 17.40 32.76
C ALA A 109 8.32 17.65 31.34
N GLU A 110 8.43 18.88 30.83
CA GLU A 110 8.02 19.19 29.45
C GLU A 110 8.89 18.48 28.41
N ARG A 111 10.21 18.39 28.66
CA ARG A 111 11.11 17.61 27.79
C ARG A 111 10.80 16.11 27.83
N GLU A 112 10.37 15.58 28.96
CA GLU A 112 9.94 14.19 29.03
C GLU A 112 8.69 13.94 28.16
N MET A 113 7.68 14.80 28.29
CA MET A 113 6.45 14.71 27.51
C MET A 113 6.69 14.86 26.00
N LEU A 114 7.53 15.81 25.59
CA LEU A 114 7.89 15.98 24.18
C LEU A 114 8.65 14.77 23.62
N ASN A 115 9.53 14.16 24.43
CA ASN A 115 10.23 12.96 24.01
C ASN A 115 9.26 11.77 23.86
N LEU A 116 8.30 11.62 24.78
CA LEU A 116 7.26 10.60 24.66
C LEU A 116 6.43 10.80 23.38
N GLN A 117 6.00 12.03 23.09
CA GLN A 117 5.27 12.35 21.86
C GLN A 117 6.08 12.01 20.61
N PHE A 118 7.39 12.32 20.60
CA PHE A 118 8.26 11.99 19.48
C PHE A 118 8.36 10.48 19.24
N GLU A 119 8.55 9.69 20.30
CA GLU A 119 8.60 8.23 20.20
C GLU A 119 7.25 7.66 19.75
N MET A 120 6.12 8.18 20.27
CA MET A 120 4.78 7.76 19.85
C MET A 120 4.51 8.09 18.38
N ALA A 121 4.94 9.26 17.90
CA ALA A 121 4.81 9.63 16.50
C ALA A 121 5.60 8.69 15.59
N ASP A 122 6.82 8.32 15.98
CA ASP A 122 7.63 7.34 15.24
C ASP A 122 7.01 5.93 15.27
N GLN A 123 6.39 5.53 16.39
CA GLN A 123 5.65 4.27 16.45
C GLN A 123 4.46 4.23 15.46
N ILE A 124 3.71 5.32 15.36
CA ILE A 124 2.61 5.45 14.39
C ILE A 124 3.16 5.39 12.96
N ASP A 125 4.29 6.06 12.71
CA ASP A 125 4.95 6.09 11.41
C ASP A 125 5.44 4.68 10.96
N ILE A 126 5.94 3.88 11.89
CA ILE A 126 6.31 2.47 11.63
C ILE A 126 5.06 1.61 11.39
N LEU A 127 4.00 1.82 12.17
CA LEU A 127 2.74 1.11 12.00
C LEU A 127 2.15 1.38 10.61
N ASN A 128 2.10 2.64 10.19
CA ASN A 128 1.62 3.05 8.87
C ASN A 128 2.44 2.39 7.75
N ARG A 129 3.77 2.37 7.85
CA ARG A 129 4.62 1.65 6.87
C ARG A 129 4.31 0.16 6.81
N ARG A 130 4.01 -0.48 7.96
CA ARG A 130 3.64 -1.89 7.99
C ARG A 130 2.29 -2.12 7.29
N LEU A 131 1.31 -1.26 7.55
CA LEU A 131 0.00 -1.32 6.92
C LEU A 131 0.09 -1.07 5.41
N GLU A 132 0.90 -0.10 4.96
CA GLU A 132 1.12 0.19 3.54
C GLU A 132 1.80 -1.00 2.84
N TRP A 133 2.77 -1.63 3.50
CA TRP A 133 3.38 -2.87 3.01
C TRP A 133 2.35 -4.02 2.91
N MET A 134 1.44 -4.15 3.88
CA MET A 134 0.37 -5.15 3.82
C MET A 134 -0.59 -4.86 2.65
N ALA A 135 -0.99 -3.60 2.45
CA ALA A 135 -1.81 -3.15 1.33
C ALA A 135 -1.16 -3.47 -0.02
N ALA A 136 0.15 -3.20 -0.17
CA ALA A 136 0.89 -3.53 -1.38
C ALA A 136 0.91 -5.04 -1.68
N ASN A 137 1.13 -5.89 -0.67
CA ASN A 137 1.11 -7.35 -0.86
C ASN A 137 -0.31 -7.86 -1.18
N ALA A 138 -1.34 -7.30 -0.53
CA ALA A 138 -2.73 -7.62 -0.82
C ALA A 138 -3.09 -7.30 -2.28
N LEU A 139 -2.74 -6.11 -2.78
CA LEU A 139 -3.05 -5.69 -4.15
C LEU A 139 -2.24 -6.48 -5.19
N VAL A 140 -0.94 -6.67 -4.98
CA VAL A 140 -0.07 -7.29 -5.98
C VAL A 140 -0.19 -8.81 -6.00
N LYS A 141 -0.17 -9.46 -4.84
CA LYS A 141 -0.11 -10.93 -4.74
C LYS A 141 -1.43 -11.56 -4.33
N SER A 142 -2.40 -10.77 -3.84
CA SER A 142 -3.59 -11.30 -3.14
C SER A 142 -3.23 -12.17 -1.93
N GLN A 143 -2.00 -12.07 -1.44
CA GLN A 143 -1.50 -12.88 -0.36
C GLN A 143 -0.60 -12.05 0.54
N ILE A 144 -0.78 -12.18 1.85
CA ILE A 144 0.09 -11.58 2.86
C ILE A 144 0.72 -12.72 3.65
N THR A 145 2.05 -12.79 3.62
CA THR A 145 2.81 -13.70 4.47
C THR A 145 3.21 -12.96 5.73
N VAL A 146 2.57 -13.28 6.84
CA VAL A 146 2.93 -12.73 8.15
C VAL A 146 3.98 -13.64 8.76
N VAL A 147 5.17 -13.07 8.94
CA VAL A 147 6.28 -13.71 9.66
C VAL A 147 6.65 -12.81 10.83
N GLY A 148 6.78 -13.39 12.01
CA GLY A 148 7.21 -12.67 13.21
C GLY A 148 7.99 -13.58 14.14
N GLU A 149 8.84 -12.99 14.97
CA GLU A 149 9.50 -13.72 16.05
C GLU A 149 8.44 -14.23 17.04
N GLY A 150 8.41 -15.54 17.28
CA GLY A 150 7.39 -16.18 18.11
C GLY A 150 6.00 -16.30 17.45
N PHE A 151 5.88 -15.98 16.15
CA PHE A 151 4.66 -16.17 15.37
C PHE A 151 4.95 -17.09 14.17
N PRO A 152 4.31 -18.27 14.06
CA PRO A 152 4.55 -19.15 12.92
C PRO A 152 4.20 -18.42 11.63
N ALA A 153 4.94 -18.69 10.55
CA ALA A 153 4.68 -18.06 9.26
C ALA A 153 3.27 -18.43 8.80
N THR A 154 2.35 -17.47 8.80
CA THR A 154 0.99 -17.66 8.30
C THR A 154 0.84 -16.96 6.97
N VAL A 155 0.25 -17.68 6.01
CA VAL A 155 -0.12 -17.13 4.71
C VAL A 155 -1.60 -16.81 4.76
N ILE A 156 -1.91 -15.54 4.52
CA ILE A 156 -3.27 -15.04 4.38
C ILE A 156 -3.52 -14.94 2.88
N ASP A 157 -4.42 -15.77 2.36
CA ASP A 157 -4.81 -15.74 0.96
C ASP A 157 -6.23 -15.17 0.81
N PHE A 158 -6.37 -14.15 -0.04
CA PHE A 158 -7.67 -13.53 -0.34
C PHE A 158 -8.41 -14.22 -1.51
N GLY A 159 -7.84 -15.29 -2.08
CA GLY A 159 -8.54 -16.15 -3.05
C GLY A 159 -8.68 -15.57 -4.45
N ARG A 160 -7.79 -14.66 -4.86
CA ARG A 160 -7.79 -14.13 -6.24
C ARG A 160 -7.41 -15.23 -7.24
N SER A 161 -8.09 -15.23 -8.39
CA SER A 161 -7.76 -16.11 -9.52
C SER A 161 -6.28 -15.97 -9.93
N SER A 162 -5.59 -17.10 -10.08
CA SER A 162 -4.16 -17.14 -10.45
C SER A 162 -3.89 -16.51 -11.81
N ASN A 163 -4.89 -16.50 -12.70
CA ASN A 163 -4.81 -15.91 -14.03
C ASN A 163 -4.54 -14.39 -13.99
N LEU A 164 -4.93 -13.71 -12.91
CA LEU A 164 -4.75 -12.27 -12.74
C LEU A 164 -3.32 -11.88 -12.33
N THR A 165 -2.44 -12.86 -12.10
CA THR A 165 -1.02 -12.62 -11.78
C THR A 165 -0.16 -12.93 -13.00
N ILE A 166 0.13 -11.91 -13.80
CA ILE A 166 0.75 -12.07 -15.11
C ILE A 166 2.25 -11.78 -15.01
N THR A 167 3.06 -12.68 -15.57
CA THR A 167 4.51 -12.52 -15.65
C THR A 167 4.92 -12.43 -17.13
N LEU A 168 5.40 -11.26 -17.54
CA LEU A 168 5.96 -11.05 -18.87
C LEU A 168 7.39 -11.61 -18.94
N SER A 169 7.66 -12.46 -19.92
CA SER A 169 8.96 -13.13 -20.08
C SER A 169 9.39 -13.17 -21.55
N GLY A 170 10.68 -13.39 -21.81
CA GLY A 170 11.19 -13.46 -23.19
C GLY A 170 10.86 -12.23 -24.03
N SER A 171 10.25 -12.47 -25.20
CA SER A 171 9.77 -11.45 -26.15
C SER A 171 8.56 -10.64 -25.67
N ASP A 172 7.87 -11.11 -24.62
CA ASP A 172 6.67 -10.45 -24.11
C ASP A 172 7.01 -9.29 -23.16
N LYS A 173 8.30 -9.15 -22.80
CA LYS A 173 8.75 -8.05 -21.96
C LYS A 173 8.66 -6.73 -22.72
N TRP A 174 8.03 -5.75 -22.08
CA TRP A 174 8.00 -4.40 -22.62
C TRP A 174 9.42 -3.86 -22.86
N PRO A 175 9.68 -3.31 -24.06
CA PRO A 175 11.02 -2.87 -24.42
C PRO A 175 11.42 -1.65 -23.61
N LEU A 176 12.64 -1.65 -23.08
CA LEU A 176 13.26 -0.46 -22.45
C LEU A 176 13.95 0.47 -23.45
N LYS A 177 14.01 0.05 -24.72
CA LYS A 177 14.56 0.82 -25.83
C LYS A 177 13.82 0.40 -27.10
N VAL A 178 13.28 1.38 -27.81
CA VAL A 178 12.64 1.18 -29.11
C VAL A 178 13.51 1.89 -30.16
N ALA A 179 13.79 1.22 -31.27
CA ALA A 179 14.55 1.82 -32.37
C ALA A 179 13.72 2.94 -33.03
N ALA A 180 14.39 4.02 -33.46
CA ALA A 180 13.71 5.13 -34.11
C ALA A 180 12.95 4.66 -35.36
N GLY A 181 11.66 5.00 -35.46
CA GLY A 181 10.79 4.63 -36.58
C GLY A 181 10.09 3.28 -36.46
N VAL A 182 10.29 2.54 -35.36
CA VAL A 182 9.56 1.28 -35.09
C VAL A 182 8.34 1.57 -34.24
N THR A 183 7.18 1.06 -34.65
CA THR A 183 5.95 1.10 -33.86
C THR A 183 6.02 0.09 -32.73
N ASN A 184 5.73 0.54 -31.51
CA ASN A 184 5.58 -0.28 -30.32
C ASN A 184 4.20 0.02 -29.72
N THR A 185 3.31 -0.98 -29.70
CA THR A 185 1.95 -0.89 -29.12
C THR A 185 1.72 -1.93 -28.03
N GLN A 186 2.73 -2.77 -27.77
CA GLN A 186 2.63 -3.91 -26.87
C GLN A 186 2.16 -3.52 -25.46
N PRO A 187 2.65 -2.43 -24.82
CA PRO A 187 2.13 -2.02 -23.53
C PRO A 187 0.64 -1.69 -23.51
N SER A 188 0.13 -0.94 -24.50
CA SER A 188 -1.30 -0.62 -24.61
C SER A 188 -2.15 -1.88 -24.86
N ASP A 189 -1.74 -2.75 -25.79
CA ASP A 189 -2.45 -3.98 -26.13
C ASP A 189 -2.53 -4.95 -24.93
N ASP A 190 -1.44 -5.03 -24.15
CA ASP A 190 -1.39 -5.82 -22.92
C ASP A 190 -2.36 -5.29 -21.86
N ILE A 191 -2.42 -3.97 -21.65
CA ILE A 191 -3.32 -3.36 -20.67
C ILE A 191 -4.79 -3.60 -21.02
N GLU A 192 -5.19 -3.47 -22.29
CA GLU A 192 -6.55 -3.78 -22.73
C GLU A 192 -6.91 -5.25 -22.51
N SER A 193 -5.96 -6.14 -22.80
CA SER A 193 -6.10 -7.58 -22.56
C SER A 193 -6.27 -7.90 -21.07
N TRP A 194 -5.48 -7.26 -20.21
CA TRP A 194 -5.55 -7.44 -18.76
C TRP A 194 -6.83 -6.85 -18.16
N GLN A 195 -7.28 -5.70 -18.65
CA GLN A 195 -8.57 -5.11 -18.27
C GLN A 195 -9.73 -6.05 -18.62
N THR A 196 -9.68 -6.65 -19.82
CA THR A 196 -10.69 -7.63 -20.26
C THR A 196 -10.65 -8.90 -19.39
N LEU A 197 -9.46 -9.36 -18.99
CA LEU A 197 -9.29 -10.50 -18.10
C LEU A 197 -9.90 -10.22 -16.71
N ILE A 198 -9.63 -9.05 -16.14
CA ILE A 198 -10.23 -8.62 -14.86
C ILE A 198 -11.76 -8.61 -14.99
N LEU A 199 -12.30 -8.04 -16.06
CA LEU A 199 -13.75 -8.00 -16.29
C LEU A 199 -14.38 -9.39 -16.40
N LYS A 200 -13.66 -10.39 -16.92
CA LYS A 200 -14.14 -11.78 -17.02
C LYS A 200 -14.16 -12.49 -15.67
N GLU A 201 -13.12 -12.31 -14.86
CA GLU A 201 -12.93 -13.02 -13.58
C GLU A 201 -13.65 -12.33 -12.42
N SER A 202 -13.56 -11.00 -12.30
CA SER A 202 -14.13 -10.22 -11.18
C SER A 202 -15.46 -9.54 -11.52
N GLY A 203 -15.76 -9.38 -12.81
CA GLY A 203 -16.95 -8.66 -13.26
C GLY A 203 -16.87 -7.13 -13.19
N SER A 204 -15.77 -6.57 -12.67
CA SER A 204 -15.55 -5.13 -12.52
C SER A 204 -14.61 -4.57 -13.59
N VAL A 205 -14.73 -3.26 -13.87
CA VAL A 205 -13.86 -2.54 -14.80
C VAL A 205 -12.81 -1.77 -13.99
N PRO A 206 -11.51 -2.07 -14.14
CA PRO A 206 -10.46 -1.29 -13.49
C PRO A 206 -10.36 0.12 -14.11
N THR A 207 -10.19 1.14 -13.25
CA THR A 207 -10.05 2.56 -13.67
C THR A 207 -8.63 3.10 -13.48
N ASP A 208 -7.89 2.56 -12.51
CA ASP A 208 -6.61 3.09 -12.07
C ASP A 208 -5.49 2.09 -12.37
N LEU A 209 -4.39 2.58 -12.93
CA LEU A 209 -3.17 1.81 -13.19
C LEU A 209 -2.02 2.43 -12.39
N VAL A 210 -1.39 1.61 -11.54
CA VAL A 210 -0.26 2.05 -10.70
C VAL A 210 1.03 1.44 -11.23
N PHE A 211 1.95 2.29 -11.67
CA PHE A 211 3.24 1.87 -12.22
C PHE A 211 4.39 2.02 -11.23
N THR A 212 5.33 1.10 -11.30
CA THR A 212 6.68 1.33 -10.76
C THR A 212 7.48 2.21 -11.74
N PRO A 213 8.56 2.88 -11.28
CA PRO A 213 9.35 3.76 -12.15
C PRO A 213 9.95 3.07 -13.39
N SER A 214 10.29 1.77 -13.30
CA SER A 214 10.80 1.00 -14.44
C SER A 214 9.71 0.67 -15.45
N SER A 215 8.54 0.21 -14.98
CA SER A 215 7.38 -0.07 -15.83
C SER A 215 6.88 1.19 -16.53
N TRP A 216 6.85 2.33 -15.82
CA TRP A 216 6.47 3.62 -16.40
C TRP A 216 7.40 4.04 -17.55
N LYS A 217 8.71 3.84 -17.39
CA LYS A 217 9.67 4.15 -18.47
C LYS A 217 9.44 3.30 -19.71
N ALA A 218 9.11 2.02 -19.54
CA ALA A 218 8.79 1.13 -20.66
C ALA A 218 7.46 1.54 -21.33
N PHE A 219 6.44 1.85 -20.54
CA PHE A 219 5.13 2.29 -21.02
C PHE A 219 5.20 3.59 -21.83
N ARG A 220 6.03 4.55 -21.42
CA ARG A 220 6.28 5.79 -22.18
C ARG A 220 6.90 5.60 -23.56
N LEU A 221 7.45 4.42 -23.86
CA LEU A 221 8.00 4.08 -25.17
C LEU A 221 6.95 3.47 -26.10
N ASP A 222 5.69 3.39 -25.67
CA ASP A 222 4.58 3.05 -26.53
C ASP A 222 4.28 4.20 -27.50
N THR A 223 4.32 3.89 -28.79
CA THR A 223 4.15 4.85 -29.88
C THR A 223 2.68 5.24 -30.12
N SER A 224 1.73 4.46 -29.60
CA SER A 224 0.29 4.78 -29.66
C SER A 224 -0.08 5.93 -28.72
N ILE A 225 0.69 6.09 -27.64
CA ILE A 225 0.45 7.10 -26.61
C ILE A 225 1.11 8.39 -27.05
N LYS A 226 0.28 9.35 -27.46
CA LYS A 226 0.75 10.70 -27.76
C LYS A 226 0.97 11.45 -26.45
N ASP A 227 2.05 12.24 -26.35
CA ASP A 227 2.37 13.02 -25.15
C ASP A 227 1.22 13.94 -24.67
N THR A 228 0.27 14.28 -25.55
CA THR A 228 -0.95 15.02 -25.21
C THR A 228 -1.91 14.28 -24.30
N ALA A 229 -1.77 12.95 -24.14
CA ALA A 229 -2.56 12.13 -23.24
C ALA A 229 -1.99 12.05 -21.82
N ILE A 230 -0.75 12.52 -21.59
CA ILE A 230 -0.07 12.45 -20.29
C ILE A 230 -0.04 13.86 -19.68
N THR A 231 -1.01 14.17 -18.83
CA THR A 231 -0.99 15.40 -18.03
C THR A 231 -0.20 15.16 -16.76
N PHE A 232 1.01 15.70 -16.68
CA PHE A 232 1.74 15.76 -15.42
C PHE A 232 1.07 16.79 -14.50
N PRO A 233 0.90 16.50 -13.20
CA PRO A 233 0.52 17.54 -12.25
C PRO A 233 1.61 18.62 -12.28
N SER A 234 1.17 19.87 -12.47
CA SER A 234 2.01 21.08 -12.51
C SER A 234 2.79 21.29 -11.22
#